data_AF-A0A2N8PFU8-F1
#
_entry.id   AF-A0A2N8PFU8-F1
#
_cell.length_a   1.000
_cell.length_b   1.000
_cell.length_c   1.000
_cell.angle_alpha   90.00
_cell.angle_beta   90.00
_cell.angle_gamma   90.00
#
_symmetry.space_group_name_H-M   'P 1'
#
loop_
_entity.id
_entity.type
_entity.pdbx_description
1 polymer ?
#
loop_
_entity_poly.entity_id
_entity_poly.type
_entity_poly.pdbx_seq_one_letter_code
_entity_poly.pdbx_strand_id
1 'polypeptide(L)' 'MTVADFIADQRTSHQVPHAVSCRALEVSQSWLYKWLGRPPTARAERHADLTLAIQEIFDRSGDTSGSMPGSVA' A
#
# COMPACT_ATOMS: atom_id res chain seq x y z
N MET A 1 1.82 -2.09 -1.33
CA MET A 1 2.70 -1.19 -0.57
C MET A 1 1.99 -0.81 0.73
N THR A 2 2.60 -1.01 1.90
CA THR A 2 2.00 -0.57 3.17
C THR A 2 2.33 0.89 3.45
N VAL A 3 1.60 1.53 4.37
CA VAL A 3 1.92 2.90 4.83
C VAL A 3 3.33 2.98 5.43
N ALA A 4 3.77 1.94 6.13
CA ALA A 4 5.12 1.88 6.69
C ALA A 4 6.20 1.79 5.59
N ASP A 5 5.96 0.99 4.56
CA ASP A 5 6.87 0.89 3.40
C ASP A 5 6.94 2.21 2.64
N PHE A 6 5.79 2.87 2.42
CA PHE A 6 5.74 4.18 1.79
C PHE A 6 6.58 5.21 2.56
N ILE A 7 6.42 5.29 3.89
CA ILE A 7 7.21 6.22 4.71
C ILE A 7 8.71 5.92 4.66
N ALA A 8 9.10 4.64 4.64
CA ALA A 8 10.50 4.24 4.53
C ALA A 8 11.09 4.55 3.15
N ASP A 9 10.28 4.40 2.09
CA ASP A 9 10.65 4.78 0.73
C ASP A 9 10.88 6.28 0.61
N GLN A 10 10.07 7.13 1.24
CA GLN A 10 10.29 8.59 1.26
C GLN A 10 11.69 8.97 1.78
N ARG A 11 12.22 8.23 2.77
CA ARG A 11 13.59 8.44 3.25
C ARG A 11 14.63 7.95 2.27
N THR A 12 14.38 6.82 1.61
CA THR A 12 15.35 6.16 0.73
C THR A 12 15.45 6.85 -0.63
N SER A 13 14.30 7.18 -1.21
CA SER A 13 14.16 7.71 -2.57
C SER A 13 14.17 9.25 -2.63
N HIS A 14 13.78 9.93 -1.55
CA HIS A 14 13.63 11.39 -1.53
C HIS A 14 14.35 12.09 -0.36
N GLN A 15 15.11 11.34 0.45
CA GLN A 15 15.79 11.85 1.66
C GLN A 15 14.86 12.58 2.64
N VAL A 16 13.55 12.31 2.59
CA VAL A 16 12.57 12.91 3.50
C VAL A 16 12.66 12.19 4.85
N PRO A 17 12.90 12.91 5.97
CA PRO A 17 12.94 12.28 7.28
C PRO A 17 11.60 11.63 7.66
N HIS A 18 11.63 10.46 8.28
CA HIS A 18 10.41 9.74 8.73
C HIS A 18 9.45 10.63 9.53
N ALA A 19 9.98 11.53 10.38
CA ALA A 19 9.17 12.46 11.16
C ALA A 19 8.28 13.37 10.30
N VAL A 20 8.77 13.80 9.13
CA VAL A 20 8.04 14.65 8.19
C VAL A 20 6.91 13.84 7.54
N SER A 21 7.21 12.66 7.01
CA SER A 21 6.21 11.78 6.40
C SER A 21 5.16 11.32 7.41
N CYS A 22 5.57 10.95 8.63
CA CYS A 22 4.66 10.60 9.72
C CYS A 22 3.72 11.75 10.06
N ARG A 23 4.24 12.99 10.12
CA ARG A 23 3.43 14.19 10.39
C ARG A 23 2.45 14.48 9.27
N ALA A 24 2.86 14.33 8.00
CA ALA A 24 1.99 14.54 6.85
C ALA A 24 0.85 13.52 6.76
N LEU A 25 1.10 12.29 7.22
CA LEU A 25 0.13 11.19 7.22
C LEU A 25 -0.61 11.03 8.55
N GLU A 26 -0.39 11.93 9.51
CA GLU A 26 -1.00 11.92 10.86
C GLU A 26 -0.79 10.60 11.63
N VAL A 27 0.33 9.92 11.40
CA VAL A 27 0.72 8.70 12.13
C VAL A 27 1.86 8.99 13.12
N SER A 28 1.93 8.22 14.21
CA SER A 28 3.03 8.37 15.16
C SER A 28 4.31 7.69 14.65
N GLN A 29 5.47 8.26 15.00
CA GLN A 29 6.77 7.64 14.69
C GLN A 29 6.94 6.29 15.41
N SER A 30 6.39 6.15 16.62
CA SER A 30 6.42 4.88 17.35
C SER A 30 5.60 3.79 16.67
N TRP A 31 4.47 4.17 16.05
CA TRP A 31 3.70 3.26 15.21
C TRP A 31 4.51 2.83 13.99
N LEU A 32 5.17 3.77 13.29
CA LEU A 32 6.02 3.43 12.14
C LEU A 32 7.04 2.35 12.52
N TYR A 33 7.85 2.58 13.55
CA TYR A 33 8.88 1.62 13.94
C TYR A 33 8.31 0.28 14.44
N LYS A 34 7.09 0.27 14.98
CA LYS A 34 6.39 -0.97 15.37
C LYS A 34 5.92 -1.78 14.15
N TRP A 35 5.57 -1.10 13.06
CA TRP A 35 4.95 -1.71 11.88
C TRP A 35 5.90 -1.89 10.69
N LEU A 36 7.04 -1.20 10.68
CA LEU A 36 8.06 -1.31 9.65
C LEU A 36 8.62 -2.74 9.61
N GLY A 37 8.61 -3.36 8.43
CA GLY A 37 9.09 -4.73 8.22
C GLY A 37 8.22 -5.82 8.85
N ARG A 38 7.02 -5.48 9.36
CA ARG A 38 6.11 -6.48 9.90
C ARG A 38 5.60 -7.38 8.76
N PRO A 39 5.71 -8.71 8.88
CA PRO A 39 5.21 -9.60 7.84
C PRO A 39 3.69 -9.45 7.68
N PRO A 40 3.17 -9.66 6.46
CA PRO A 40 1.74 -9.66 6.24
C PRO A 40 1.08 -10.70 7.14
N THR A 41 -0.12 -10.37 7.63
CA THR A 41 -0.91 -11.34 8.39
C THR A 41 -1.59 -12.30 7.43
N ALA A 42 -1.94 -13.51 7.89
CA ALA A 42 -2.72 -14.46 7.09
C ALA A 42 -4.06 -13.89 6.57
N ARG A 43 -4.61 -12.84 7.20
CA ARG A 43 -5.77 -12.11 6.66
C ARG A 43 -5.37 -11.21 5.49
N ALA A 44 -4.24 -10.50 5.61
CA ALA A 44 -3.73 -9.62 4.57
C ALA A 44 -3.29 -10.41 3.33
N GLU A 45 -2.65 -11.56 3.51
CA GLU A 45 -2.30 -12.49 2.42
C GLU A 45 -3.55 -12.94 1.67
N ARG A 46 -4.54 -13.48 2.40
CA ARG A 46 -5.83 -13.88 1.80
C ARG A 46 -6.53 -12.74 1.05
N HIS A 47 -6.43 -11.51 1.54
CA HIS A 47 -7.01 -10.37 0.85
C HIS A 47 -6.24 -10.05 -0.44
N ALA A 48 -4.91 -10.14 -0.43
CA ALA A 48 -4.10 -9.95 -1.63
C ALA A 48 -4.42 -11.01 -2.69
N ASP A 49 -4.56 -12.27 -2.28
CA ASP A 49 -4.95 -13.37 -3.18
C ASP A 49 -6.32 -13.11 -3.82
N LEU A 50 -7.30 -12.66 -3.02
CA LEU A 50 -8.62 -12.30 -3.53
C LEU A 50 -8.56 -11.11 -4.48
N THR A 51 -7.78 -10.06 -4.18
CA THR A 51 -7.62 -8.91 -5.08
C THR A 51 -7.03 -9.35 -6.43
N LEU A 52 -6.02 -10.21 -6.43
CA LEU A 52 -5.42 -10.73 -7.67
C LEU A 52 -6.42 -11.57 -8.48
N ALA A 53 -7.16 -12.46 -7.82
CA ALA A 53 -8.18 -13.28 -8.48
C ALA A 53 -9.31 -12.43 -9.09
N ILE A 54 -9.74 -11.38 -8.38
CA ILE A 54 -10.73 -10.42 -8.89
C ILE A 54 -10.18 -9.75 -10.14
N GLN A 55 -8.94 -9.26 -10.10
CA GLN A 55 -8.32 -8.56 -11.22
C GLN A 55 -8.18 -9.46 -12.46
N GLU A 56 -7.79 -10.72 -12.30
CA GLU A 56 -7.72 -11.69 -13.39
C GLU A 56 -9.08 -11.94 -14.05
N ILE A 57 -10.15 -12.01 -13.25
CA ILE A 57 -11.52 -12.15 -13.78
C ILE A 57 -11.90 -10.93 -14.60
N PHE A 58 -11.59 -9.72 -14.12
CA PHE A 58 -11.83 -8.48 -14.84
C PHE A 58 -11.05 -8.42 -16.16
N ASP A 59 -9.75 -8.72 -16.14
CA ASP A 59 -8.90 -8.71 -17.34
C ASP A 59 -9.39 -9.72 -18.39
N ARG A 60 -9.86 -10.91 -17.95
CA ARG A 60 -10.41 -11.94 -18.84
C ARG A 60 -11.79 -11.59 -19.41
N SER A 61 -12.60 -10.86 -18.64
CA SER A 61 -13.97 -10.51 -19.05
C SER A 61 -14.03 -9.32 -20.01
N GLY A 62 -12.88 -8.70 -20.33
CA GLY A 62 -12.76 -7.68 -21.36
C GLY A 62 -13.61 -6.46 -21.04
N ASP A 63 -13.20 -5.67 -20.05
CA ASP A 63 -13.61 -4.28 -19.76
C ASP A 63 -15.11 -3.93 -19.84
N THR A 64 -16.01 -4.91 -19.81
CA THR A 64 -17.45 -4.65 -19.97
C THR A 64 -18.12 -4.47 -18.61
N SER A 65 -17.57 -3.60 -17.75
CA SER A 65 -18.36 -2.86 -16.75
C SER A 65 -17.51 -1.86 -15.97
N GLY A 66 -17.72 -0.60 -16.31
CA GLY A 66 -17.79 0.50 -15.34
C GLY A 66 -16.46 0.97 -14.77
N SER A 67 -15.92 2.00 -15.40
CA SER A 67 -15.01 2.99 -14.82
C SER A 67 -15.05 3.05 -13.28
N MET A 68 -13.89 2.81 -12.66
CA MET A 68 -13.52 3.50 -11.43
C MET A 68 -12.29 4.37 -11.73
N PRO A 69 -12.31 5.66 -11.37
CA PRO A 69 -11.25 6.60 -11.71
C PRO A 69 -10.11 6.58 -10.68
N GLY A 70 -8.87 6.59 -11.18
CA GLY A 70 -7.63 6.83 -10.43
C GLY A 70 -6.88 5.54 -10.06
N SER A 71 -5.56 5.39 -10.21
CA SER A 71 -4.49 6.34 -10.53
C SER A 71 -3.21 5.49 -10.64
N VAL A 72 -2.54 5.48 -11.79
CA VAL A 72 -1.17 6.01 -12.07
C VAL A 72 0.02 5.07 -11.86
N ALA A 73 1.01 5.32 -12.73
CA ALA A 73 2.37 4.83 -12.80
C ALA A 73 3.18 4.94 -11.49
#